data_AF-A0A1C5T0C5-F1
#
_entry.id   AF-A0A1C5T0C5-F1
#
_cell.length_a   1.000
_cell.length_b   1.000
_cell.length_c   1.000
_cell.angle_alpha   90.00
_cell.angle_beta   90.00
_cell.angle_gamma   90.00
#
_symmetry.space_group_name_H-M   'P 1'
#
loop_
_entity.id
_entity.type
_entity.pdbx_description
1 polymer ?
#
loop_
_entity_poly.entity_id
_entity_poly.type
_entity_poly.pdbx_seq_one_letter_code
_entity_poly.pdbx_strand_id
1 'polypeptide(L)'
;MTAVPNTYSEWVTVLTDFKNKKNDEDVLRAMKAGSIQWQSGVAERFSRKLIEAVNFRMNAASDKFQKDLSRSHGQEGAIVQAILSLRKEMAFLANAIDLPALPDDERKHYLALVIEQADNMQKSLEDSAKNDRSGRMSSIVRNHRVNSF
;
A
#
# COMPACT_ATOMS: atom_id res chain seq x y z
N MET A 1 4.48 -18.07 -12.94
CA MET A 1 4.73 -18.43 -11.53
C MET A 1 6.02 -17.76 -11.09
N THR A 2 5.92 -16.83 -10.14
CA THR A 2 7.08 -16.11 -9.57
C THR A 2 7.88 -17.04 -8.66
N ALA A 3 9.21 -17.08 -8.82
CA ALA A 3 10.08 -17.93 -8.00
C ALA A 3 10.19 -17.40 -6.56
N VAL A 4 10.27 -18.31 -5.59
CA VAL A 4 10.44 -17.97 -4.17
C VAL A 4 11.87 -17.45 -3.93
N PRO A 5 12.06 -16.21 -3.43
CA PRO A 5 13.38 -15.62 -3.25
C PRO A 5 14.05 -16.08 -1.95
N ASN A 6 15.32 -16.46 -2.03
CA ASN A 6 16.15 -16.87 -0.88
C ASN A 6 17.47 -16.09 -0.80
N THR A 7 17.84 -15.40 -1.88
CA THR A 7 19.01 -14.52 -1.97
C THR A 7 18.60 -13.07 -2.19
N TYR A 8 19.47 -12.12 -1.81
CA TYR A 8 19.20 -10.70 -2.04
C TYR A 8 18.94 -10.37 -3.52
N SER A 9 19.65 -11.00 -4.46
CA SER A 9 19.43 -10.80 -5.90
C SER A 9 18.05 -11.26 -6.36
N GLU A 10 17.57 -12.40 -5.86
CA GLU A 10 16.22 -12.88 -6.18
C GLU A 10 15.16 -11.95 -5.58
N TRP A 11 15.38 -11.50 -4.35
CA TRP A 11 14.53 -10.50 -3.71
C TRP A 11 14.44 -9.21 -4.53
N VAL A 12 15.54 -8.71 -5.07
CA VAL A 12 15.53 -7.51 -5.93
C VAL A 12 14.63 -7.72 -7.16
N THR A 13 14.66 -8.90 -7.77
CA THR A 13 13.79 -9.25 -8.90
C THR A 13 12.32 -9.27 -8.47
N VAL A 14 12.00 -9.97 -7.39
CA VAL A 14 10.62 -10.09 -6.88
C VAL A 14 10.07 -8.73 -6.45
N LEU A 15 10.87 -7.89 -5.77
CA LEU A 15 10.48 -6.54 -5.38
C LEU A 15 10.30 -5.61 -6.58
N THR A 16 11.05 -5.83 -7.66
CA THR A 16 10.86 -5.09 -8.92
C THR A 16 9.54 -5.49 -9.58
N ASP A 17 9.19 -6.77 -9.59
CA ASP A 17 7.92 -7.25 -10.13
C ASP A 17 6.73 -6.78 -9.27
N PHE A 18 6.88 -6.81 -7.95
CA PHE A 18 5.94 -6.23 -6.97
C PHE A 18 5.70 -4.75 -7.25
N LYS A 19 6.78 -3.96 -7.38
CA LYS A 19 6.72 -2.52 -7.67
C LYS A 19 5.94 -2.23 -8.95
N ASN A 20 6.12 -3.08 -9.97
CA ASN A 20 5.51 -2.93 -11.29
C ASN A 20 4.14 -3.60 -11.42
N LYS A 21 3.58 -4.13 -10.33
CA LYS A 21 2.29 -4.85 -10.30
C LYS A 21 2.21 -6.03 -11.28
N LYS A 22 3.31 -6.74 -11.48
CA LYS A 22 3.33 -7.94 -12.34
C LYS A 22 2.75 -9.12 -11.58
N ASN A 23 1.52 -9.51 -11.88
CA ASN A 23 0.82 -10.63 -11.25
C ASN A 23 0.94 -10.60 -9.71
N ASP A 24 0.26 -9.63 -9.10
CA ASP A 24 0.33 -9.34 -7.66
C ASP A 24 0.09 -10.57 -6.77
N GLU A 25 -0.76 -11.50 -7.20
CA GLU A 25 -1.04 -12.72 -6.43
C GLU A 25 0.18 -13.65 -6.38
N ASP A 26 0.77 -13.96 -7.54
CA ASP A 26 1.96 -14.82 -7.61
C ASP A 26 3.16 -14.17 -6.91
N VAL A 27 3.33 -12.86 -7.07
CA VAL A 27 4.42 -12.11 -6.43
C VAL A 27 4.24 -12.08 -4.91
N LEU A 28 3.05 -11.76 -4.40
CA LEU A 28 2.79 -11.77 -2.96
C LEU A 28 3.02 -13.16 -2.37
N ARG A 29 2.57 -14.21 -3.06
CA ARG A 29 2.82 -15.61 -2.65
C ARG A 29 4.32 -15.91 -2.55
N ALA A 30 5.09 -15.51 -3.55
CA ALA A 30 6.54 -15.68 -3.56
C ALA A 30 7.21 -14.89 -2.42
N MET A 31 6.82 -13.64 -2.20
CA MET A 31 7.32 -12.82 -1.09
C MET A 31 7.04 -13.51 0.26
N LYS A 32 5.82 -13.97 0.51
CA LYS A 32 5.43 -14.60 1.78
C LYS A 32 6.16 -15.90 2.07
N ALA A 33 6.55 -16.64 1.03
CA ALA A 33 7.30 -17.89 1.15
C ALA A 33 8.83 -17.69 1.16
N GLY A 34 9.31 -16.48 0.86
CA GLY A 34 10.74 -16.20 0.75
C GLY A 34 11.45 -16.21 2.09
N SER A 35 12.78 -16.35 2.03
CA SER A 35 13.65 -16.25 3.19
C SER A 35 14.79 -15.26 2.93
N ILE A 36 15.31 -14.63 3.98
CA ILE A 36 16.47 -13.75 3.86
C ILE A 36 17.40 -13.89 5.06
N GLN A 37 18.69 -13.96 4.78
CA GLN A 37 19.74 -13.90 5.81
C GLN A 37 19.79 -12.48 6.38
N TRP A 38 19.21 -12.28 7.56
CA TRP A 38 19.13 -10.98 8.22
C TRP A 38 20.45 -10.63 8.92
N GLN A 39 21.40 -10.10 8.16
CA GLN A 39 22.71 -9.67 8.63
C GLN A 39 23.01 -8.24 8.20
N SER A 40 23.95 -7.59 8.89
CA SER A 40 24.40 -6.23 8.54
C SER A 40 24.85 -6.17 7.07
N GLY A 41 24.51 -5.07 6.40
CA GLY A 41 24.67 -4.85 4.97
C GLY A 41 23.50 -5.38 4.13
N VAL A 42 23.03 -6.60 4.40
CA VAL A 42 21.89 -7.21 3.68
C VAL A 42 20.58 -6.61 4.18
N ALA A 43 20.42 -6.52 5.49
CA ALA A 43 19.24 -5.98 6.14
C ALA A 43 18.91 -4.55 5.67
N GLU A 44 19.88 -3.62 5.68
CA GLU A 44 19.64 -2.22 5.32
C GLU A 44 19.34 -2.07 3.82
N ARG A 45 20.01 -2.85 2.97
CA ARG A 45 19.76 -2.85 1.52
C ARG A 45 18.39 -3.41 1.19
N PHE A 46 18.02 -4.52 1.83
CA PHE A 46 16.72 -5.13 1.65
C PHE A 46 15.60 -4.20 2.11
N SER A 47 15.70 -3.68 3.33
CA SER A 47 14.70 -2.78 3.93
C SER A 47 14.47 -1.56 3.05
N ARG A 48 15.56 -0.92 2.59
CA ARG A 48 15.47 0.20 1.64
C ARG A 48 14.71 -0.19 0.37
N LYS A 49 15.02 -1.35 -0.23
CA LYS A 49 14.36 -1.78 -1.48
C LYS A 49 12.89 -2.13 -1.28
N LEU A 50 12.54 -2.77 -0.17
CA LEU A 50 11.15 -3.07 0.18
C LEU A 50 10.35 -1.78 0.38
N ILE A 51 10.86 -0.85 1.20
CA ILE A 51 10.21 0.43 1.48
C ILE A 51 10.10 1.28 0.21
N GLU A 52 11.14 1.34 -0.63
CA GLU A 52 11.09 2.02 -1.93
C GLU A 52 9.96 1.48 -2.82
N ALA A 53 9.79 0.15 -2.87
CA ALA A 53 8.77 -0.47 -3.71
C ALA A 53 7.35 -0.24 -3.18
N VAL A 54 7.16 -0.31 -1.86
CA VAL A 54 5.87 -0.02 -1.19
C VAL A 54 5.49 1.44 -1.38
N ASN A 55 6.41 2.37 -1.08
CA ASN A 55 6.18 3.80 -1.26
C ASN A 55 5.87 4.17 -2.71
N PHE A 56 6.54 3.53 -3.67
CA PHE A 56 6.23 3.76 -5.08
C PHE A 56 4.79 3.40 -5.42
N ARG A 57 4.31 2.23 -4.97
CA ARG A 57 2.92 1.82 -5.21
C ARG A 57 1.92 2.71 -4.47
N MET A 58 2.25 3.09 -3.24
CA MET A 58 1.42 3.98 -2.42
C MET A 58 1.24 5.36 -3.09
N ASN A 59 2.32 5.94 -3.60
CA ASN A 59 2.28 7.19 -4.34
C ASN A 59 1.46 7.05 -5.64
N ALA A 60 1.69 5.98 -6.41
CA ALA A 60 0.92 5.71 -7.62
C ALA A 60 -0.59 5.51 -7.33
N ALA A 61 -0.94 4.90 -6.21
CA ALA A 61 -2.32 4.73 -5.76
C ALA A 61 -2.96 6.07 -5.38
N SER A 62 -2.22 6.92 -4.68
CA SER A 62 -2.64 8.28 -4.31
C SER A 62 -2.85 9.15 -5.55
N ASP A 63 -1.93 9.11 -6.51
CA ASP A 63 -2.04 9.84 -7.77
C ASP A 63 -3.25 9.37 -8.59
N LYS A 64 -3.47 8.05 -8.66
CA LYS A 64 -4.65 7.49 -9.32
C LYS A 64 -5.92 7.95 -8.63
N PHE A 65 -5.98 7.87 -7.30
CA PHE A 65 -7.13 8.29 -6.52
C PHE A 65 -7.48 9.78 -6.76
N GLN A 66 -6.49 10.68 -6.77
CA GLN A 66 -6.72 12.09 -7.06
C GLN A 66 -7.27 12.32 -8.48
N LYS A 67 -6.76 11.57 -9.47
CA LYS A 67 -7.28 11.61 -10.85
C LYS A 67 -8.71 11.09 -10.93
N ASP A 68 -9.03 10.00 -10.24
CA ASP A 68 -10.38 9.43 -10.23
C ASP A 68 -11.36 10.38 -9.52
N LEU A 69 -10.94 11.02 -8.42
CA LEU A 69 -11.74 11.99 -7.70
C LEU A 69 -12.04 13.24 -8.55
N SER A 70 -11.04 13.79 -9.23
CA SER A 70 -11.23 14.95 -10.13
C SER A 70 -12.14 14.63 -11.33
N ARG A 71 -12.08 13.40 -11.85
CA ARG A 71 -12.93 12.91 -12.96
C ARG A 71 -14.33 12.48 -12.53
N SER A 72 -14.57 12.32 -11.22
CA SER A 72 -15.88 11.93 -10.71
C SER A 72 -16.96 12.98 -10.98
N HIS A 73 -16.58 14.26 -11.20
CA HIS A 73 -17.50 15.39 -11.35
C HIS A 73 -18.58 15.44 -10.25
N GLY A 74 -18.24 15.00 -9.03
CA GLY A 74 -19.18 14.96 -7.90
C GLY A 74 -20.15 13.77 -7.89
N GLN A 75 -20.02 12.82 -8.82
CA GLN A 75 -20.81 11.60 -8.82
C GLN A 75 -20.41 10.71 -7.62
N GLU A 76 -21.33 10.53 -6.69
CA GLU A 76 -21.09 9.81 -5.44
C GLU A 76 -20.58 8.39 -5.66
N GLY A 77 -21.18 7.66 -6.60
CA GLY A 77 -20.75 6.30 -6.94
C GLY A 77 -19.28 6.25 -7.39
N ALA A 78 -18.85 7.21 -8.22
CA ALA A 78 -17.46 7.28 -8.69
C ALA A 78 -16.49 7.65 -7.55
N ILE A 79 -16.89 8.56 -6.65
CA ILE A 79 -16.10 8.91 -5.46
C ILE A 79 -15.92 7.68 -4.55
N VAL A 80 -17.01 6.96 -4.26
CA VAL A 80 -16.97 5.73 -3.46
C VAL A 80 -16.04 4.69 -4.10
N GLN A 81 -16.15 4.47 -5.41
CA GLN A 81 -15.27 3.53 -6.11
C GLN A 81 -13.79 3.94 -6.07
N ALA A 82 -13.49 5.23 -6.16
CA ALA A 82 -12.12 5.74 -6.01
C ALA A 82 -11.58 5.43 -4.61
N ILE A 83 -12.37 5.70 -3.57
CA ILE A 83 -11.97 5.44 -2.17
C ILE A 83 -11.78 3.93 -1.92
N LEU A 84 -12.71 3.08 -2.40
CA LEU A 84 -12.60 1.63 -2.26
C LEU A 84 -11.38 1.07 -3.01
N SER A 85 -11.05 1.63 -4.18
CA SER A 85 -9.85 1.25 -4.93
C SER A 85 -8.57 1.59 -4.16
N LEU A 86 -8.52 2.77 -3.53
CA LEU A 86 -7.38 3.17 -2.68
C LEU A 86 -7.28 2.26 -1.45
N ARG A 87 -8.39 2.00 -0.74
CA ARG A 87 -8.43 1.07 0.40
C ARG A 87 -7.88 -0.30 0.02
N LYS A 88 -8.34 -0.86 -1.12
CA LYS A 88 -7.90 -2.18 -1.59
C LYS A 88 -6.38 -2.22 -1.81
N GLU A 89 -5.81 -1.16 -2.38
CA GLU A 89 -4.36 -1.10 -2.56
C GLU A 89 -3.63 -0.97 -1.22
N MET A 90 -4.11 -0.13 -0.29
CA MET A 90 -3.48 0.02 1.03
C MET A 90 -3.51 -1.29 1.84
N ALA A 91 -4.64 -2.01 1.81
CA ALA A 91 -4.76 -3.32 2.42
C ALA A 91 -3.77 -4.34 1.81
N PHE A 92 -3.62 -4.31 0.48
CA PHE A 92 -2.64 -5.14 -0.21
C PHE A 92 -1.20 -4.80 0.20
N LEU A 93 -0.85 -3.51 0.30
CA LEU A 93 0.49 -3.06 0.72
C LEU A 93 0.78 -3.42 2.17
N ALA A 94 -0.20 -3.29 3.07
CA ALA A 94 -0.08 -3.71 4.47
C ALA A 94 0.17 -5.22 4.58
N ASN A 95 -0.56 -6.03 3.80
CA ASN A 95 -0.29 -7.46 3.72
C ASN A 95 1.10 -7.74 3.13
N ALA A 96 1.50 -7.07 2.05
CA ALA A 96 2.78 -7.31 1.39
C ALA A 96 4.00 -6.98 2.27
N ILE A 97 3.90 -5.93 3.10
CA ILE A 97 5.00 -5.49 3.96
C ILE A 97 5.12 -6.30 5.25
N ASP A 98 4.03 -6.94 5.71
CA ASP A 98 4.00 -7.88 6.83
C ASP A 98 4.69 -9.20 6.44
N LEU A 99 6.01 -9.15 6.24
CA LEU A 99 6.77 -10.20 5.58
C LEU A 99 7.35 -11.20 6.59
N PRO A 100 7.01 -12.51 6.55
CA PRO A 100 7.53 -13.50 7.49
C PRO A 100 9.06 -13.67 7.47
N ALA A 101 9.72 -13.28 6.37
CA ALA A 101 11.17 -13.31 6.24
C ALA A 101 11.88 -12.25 7.12
N LEU A 102 11.16 -11.28 7.67
CA LEU A 102 11.69 -10.22 8.51
C LEU A 102 11.64 -10.60 10.00
N PRO A 103 12.59 -10.09 10.81
CA PRO A 103 12.44 -10.10 12.27
C PRO A 103 11.14 -9.42 12.72
N ASP A 104 10.57 -9.89 13.82
CA ASP A 104 9.26 -9.45 14.29
C ASP A 104 9.18 -7.93 14.53
N ASP A 105 10.24 -7.32 15.08
CA ASP A 105 10.26 -5.88 15.38
C ASP A 105 10.28 -5.02 14.11
N GLU A 106 11.09 -5.41 13.12
CA GLU A 106 11.13 -4.75 11.81
C GLU A 106 9.81 -4.93 11.07
N ARG A 107 9.24 -6.13 11.10
CA ARG A 107 7.95 -6.44 10.48
C ARG A 107 6.83 -5.55 11.04
N LYS A 108 6.74 -5.45 12.37
CA LYS A 108 5.78 -4.58 13.06
C LYS A 108 6.02 -3.11 12.72
N HIS A 109 7.27 -2.67 12.71
CA HIS A 109 7.62 -1.30 12.40
C HIS A 109 7.20 -0.93 10.97
N TYR A 110 7.52 -1.76 9.97
CA TYR A 110 7.18 -1.46 8.59
C TYR A 110 5.67 -1.52 8.33
N LEU A 111 4.97 -2.47 8.94
CA LEU A 111 3.51 -2.51 8.89
C LEU A 111 2.90 -1.22 9.47
N ALA A 112 3.41 -0.75 10.61
CA ALA A 112 2.95 0.49 11.23
C ALA A 112 3.12 1.71 10.31
N LEU A 113 4.22 1.79 9.54
CA LEU A 113 4.42 2.89 8.58
C LEU A 113 3.33 2.92 7.48
N VAL A 114 2.88 1.75 7.01
CA VAL A 114 1.81 1.67 6.01
C VAL A 114 0.45 2.04 6.61
N ILE A 115 0.17 1.58 7.84
CA ILE A 115 -1.05 1.92 8.58
C ILE A 115 -1.11 3.42 8.84
N GLU A 116 -0.03 4.01 9.35
CA GLU A 116 0.07 5.45 9.61
C GLU A 116 -0.20 6.25 8.33
N GLN A 117 0.29 5.79 7.17
CA GLN A 117 -0.04 6.47 5.92
C GLN A 117 -1.50 6.33 5.52
N ALA A 118 -2.13 5.17 5.73
CA ALA A 118 -3.56 5.03 5.48
C ALA A 118 -4.38 5.98 6.38
N ASP A 119 -3.97 6.15 7.65
CA ASP A 119 -4.57 7.08 8.59
C ASP A 119 -4.40 8.54 8.16
N ASN A 120 -3.21 8.92 7.71
CA ASN A 120 -2.94 10.26 7.19
C ASN A 120 -3.75 10.57 5.93
N MET A 121 -3.89 9.59 5.02
CA MET A 121 -4.76 9.72 3.85
C MET A 121 -6.23 9.90 4.25
N GLN A 122 -6.72 9.09 5.20
CA GLN A 122 -8.09 9.21 5.70
C GLN A 122 -8.34 10.58 6.33
N LYS A 123 -7.41 11.07 7.17
CA LYS A 123 -7.51 12.39 7.79
C LYS A 123 -7.54 13.51 6.74
N SER A 124 -6.69 13.42 5.72
CA SER A 124 -6.65 14.40 4.62
C SER A 124 -7.97 14.43 3.84
N LEU A 125 -8.62 13.28 3.65
CA LEU A 125 -9.94 13.19 3.05
C LEU A 125 -11.02 13.81 3.93
N GLU A 126 -11.01 13.51 5.22
CA GLU A 126 -11.96 14.08 6.18
C GLU A 126 -11.83 15.61 6.24
N ASP A 127 -10.60 16.14 6.22
CA ASP A 127 -10.34 17.58 6.19
C ASP A 127 -10.81 18.22 4.89
N SER A 128 -10.58 17.57 3.75
CA SER A 128 -11.06 18.05 2.45
C SER A 128 -12.59 18.06 2.36
N ALA A 129 -13.24 17.04 2.94
CA ALA A 129 -14.69 16.88 2.94
C ALA A 129 -15.44 17.94 3.78
N LYS A 130 -14.77 18.61 4.73
CA LYS A 130 -15.36 19.70 5.51
C LYS A 130 -15.71 20.93 4.67
N ASN A 131 -15.07 21.10 3.51
CA ASN A 131 -15.32 22.22 2.61
C ASN A 131 -16.57 22.02 1.74
N ASP A 132 -17.13 20.81 1.70
CA ASP A 132 -18.40 20.52 1.03
C ASP A 132 -19.58 20.97 1.90
N ARG A 133 -20.25 22.05 1.47
CA ARG A 133 -21.40 22.64 2.17
C ARG A 133 -22.61 21.71 2.27
N SER A 134 -22.71 20.71 1.39
CA SER A 134 -23.84 19.76 1.41
C SER A 134 -23.72 18.68 2.48
N GLY A 135 -22.52 18.49 3.06
CA GLY A 135 -22.22 17.44 4.03
C GLY A 135 -22.19 16.02 3.44
N ARG A 136 -22.48 15.85 2.16
CA ARG A 136 -22.53 14.54 1.49
C ARG A 136 -21.15 13.92 1.41
N MET A 137 -20.14 14.71 1.07
CA MET A 137 -18.75 14.24 1.00
C MET A 137 -18.27 13.73 2.37
N SER A 138 -18.64 14.45 3.44
CA SER A 138 -18.32 14.05 4.81
C SER A 138 -18.98 12.71 5.19
N SER A 139 -20.22 12.47 4.75
CA SER A 139 -20.89 11.19 4.93
C SER A 139 -20.19 10.06 4.18
N ILE A 140 -19.87 10.27 2.90
CA ILE A 140 -19.18 9.29 2.04
C ILE A 140 -17.83 8.89 2.65
N VAL A 141 -16.99 9.86 3.00
CA VAL A 141 -15.63 9.59 3.54
C VAL A 141 -15.69 8.83 4.87
N ARG A 142 -16.69 9.10 5.71
CA ARG A 142 -16.87 8.40 7.00
C ARG A 142 -17.37 6.96 6.81
N ASN A 143 -18.26 6.73 5.86
CA ASN A 143 -18.81 5.39 5.59
C ASN A 143 -17.87 4.51 4.76
N HIS A 144 -16.97 5.12 4.01
CA HIS A 144 -16.06 4.43 3.09
C HIS A 144 -14.59 4.62 3.42
N ARG A 145 -14.21 4.73 4.70
CA ARG A 145 -12.83 5.02 5.15
C ARG A 145 -11.70 4.28 4.42
N VAL A 146 -10.62 4.94 4.05
CA VAL A 146 -9.44 4.30 3.41
C VAL A 146 -8.70 3.38 4.37
N ASN A 147 -8.64 3.74 5.65
CA ASN A 147 -7.88 3.06 6.70
C ASN A 147 -8.64 1.91 7.40
N SER A 148 -9.69 1.38 6.77
CA SER A 148 -10.52 0.31 7.34
C SER A 148 -10.23 -1.01 6.62
N PHE A 149 -9.12 -1.65 6.98
CA PHE A 149 -8.70 -2.96 6.48
C PHE A 149 -7.90 -3.74 7.53
#